data_AF-A0A7Z9W8K2-F1
#
_entry.id   AF-A0A7Z9W8K2-F1
#
_cell.length_a   1.000
_cell.length_b   1.000
_cell.length_c   1.000
_cell.angle_alpha   90.00
_cell.angle_beta   90.00
_cell.angle_gamma   90.00
#
_symmetry.space_group_name_H-M   'P 1'
#
loop_
_entity.id
_entity.type
_entity.pdbx_description
1 polymer ?
#
loop_
_entity_poly.entity_id
_entity_poly.type
_entity_poly.pdbx_seq_one_letter_code
_entity_poly.pdbx_strand_id
1 'polypeptide(L)' 'VESTEERVTVEAVLEAGGKICATCIGTFVAVKPGHPAYYRW' A
#
# COMPACT_ATOMS: atom_id res chain seq x y z
N VAL A 1 0.81 5.53 9.84
CA VAL A 1 1.67 5.44 8.63
C VAL A 1 3.11 5.32 9.06
N GLU A 2 3.78 4.25 8.66
CA GLU A 2 5.20 4.01 8.92
C GLU A 2 5.92 3.85 7.57
N SER A 3 7.00 4.60 7.33
CA SER A 3 7.63 4.68 6.01
C SER A 3 9.16 4.64 6.07
N THR A 4 9.75 3.93 5.11
CA THR A 4 11.17 4.01 4.73
C THR A 4 11.27 4.33 3.24
N GLU A 5 12.49 4.46 2.70
CA GLU A 5 12.69 4.65 1.25
C GLU A 5 12.26 3.44 0.40
N GLU A 6 12.22 2.24 0.99
CA GLU A 6 11.94 1.01 0.25
C GLU A 6 10.51 0.48 0.44
N ARG A 7 9.87 0.81 1.55
CA ARG A 7 8.51 0.35 1.85
C ARG A 7 7.76 1.33 2.74
N VAL A 8 6.43 1.29 2.64
CA VAL A 8 5.52 2.02 3.53
C VAL A 8 4.34 1.14 3.90
N THR A 9 3.95 1.18 5.17
CA THR A 9 2.70 0.59 5.66
C THR A 9 1.67 1.69 5.88
N VAL A 10 0.52 1.54 5.23
CA VAL A 10 -0.58 2.49 5.24
C VAL A 10 -1.81 1.83 5.83
N GLU A 11 -2.47 2.54 6.72
CA GLU A 11 -3.80 2.20 7.21
C GLU A 11 -4.82 3.01 6.42
N ALA A 12 -5.92 2.37 5.99
CA ALA A 12 -6.97 3.01 5.22
C ALA A 12 -8.36 2.57 5.70
N VAL A 13 -9.35 3.42 5.40
CA VAL A 13 -10.76 3.15 5.62
C VAL A 13 -11.50 3.23 4.29
N LEU A 14 -12.46 2.34 4.09
CA LEU A 14 -13.41 2.40 2.99
C LEU A 14 -14.74 2.90 3.53
N GLU A 15 -15.26 3.96 2.93
CA GLU A 15 -16.56 4.53 3.27
C GLU A 15 -17.56 4.35 2.13
N ALA A 16 -18.80 4.03 2.49
CA ALA A 16 -19.93 3.99 1.58
C ALA A 16 -21.12 4.70 2.24
N GLY A 17 -21.66 5.73 1.57
CA GLY A 17 -22.77 6.52 2.11
C GLY A 17 -22.45 7.22 3.44
N GLY A 18 -21.21 7.68 3.62
CA GLY A 18 -20.77 8.35 4.86
C GLY A 18 -20.61 7.43 6.06
N LYS A 19 -20.60 6.11 5.85
CA LYS A 19 -20.32 5.10 6.88
C LYS A 19 -19.09 4.30 6.50
N ILE A 20 -18.17 4.14 7.45
CA ILE A 20 -17.05 3.21 7.31
C ILE A 20 -17.61 1.79 7.22
N CYS A 21 -17.26 1.08 6.15
CA CYS A 21 -17.68 -0.30 5.91
C CYS A 21 -16.52 -1.29 5.87
N ALA A 22 -15.29 -0.82 5.70
CA ALA A 22 -14.10 -1.65 5.84
C ALA A 22 -12.90 -0.82 6.30
N THR A 23 -11.92 -1.50 6.88
CA THR A 23 -10.58 -0.97 7.11
C THR A 23 -9.57 -1.90 6.46
N CYS A 24 -8.42 -1.36 6.06
CA CYS A 24 -7.34 -2.15 5.50
C CYS A 24 -5.99 -1.64 5.94
N ILE A 25 -5.02 -2.55 5.97
CA ILE A 25 -3.62 -2.25 6.15
C ILE A 25 -2.91 -2.77 4.91
N GLY A 26 -2.26 -1.86 4.19
CA GLY A 26 -1.54 -2.17 2.95
C GLY A 26 -0.08 -1.81 3.08
N THR A 27 0.80 -2.72 2.65
CA THR A 27 2.23 -2.44 2.51
C THR A 27 2.56 -2.21 1.04
N PHE A 28 3.14 -1.06 0.74
CA PHE A 28 3.64 -0.70 -0.58
C PHE A 28 5.17 -0.80 -0.59
N VAL A 29 5.74 -1.30 -1.69
CA VAL A 29 7.17 -1.52 -1.83
C VAL A 29 7.66 -0.85 -3.11
N ALA A 30 8.76 -0.12 -3.04
CA ALA A 30 9.40 0.49 -4.20
C ALA A 30 10.12 -0.57 -5.03
N VAL A 31 9.62 -0.84 -6.25
CA VAL A 31 10.22 -1.84 -7.14
C VAL A 31 11.22 -1.14 -8.08
N LYS A 32 12.51 -1.44 -7.92
CA LYS A 32 13.64 -0.85 -8.68
C LYS A 32 14.18 -1.82 -9.75
N PRO A 33 14.92 -1.33 -10.77
CA PRO A 33 15.58 -2.20 -11.75
C PRO A 33 16.37 -3.33 -11.08
N GLY A 34 16.26 -4.54 -11.62
CA GLY A 34 16.88 -5.76 -11.05
C GLY A 34 15.97 -6.55 -10.10
N HIS A 35 14.84 -6.00 -9.65
CA HIS A 35 13.86 -6.76 -8.88
C HIS A 35 13.07 -7.73 -9.78
N PRO A 36 12.79 -8.99 -9.38
CA PRO A 36 12.07 -9.95 -10.23
C PRO A 36 10.70 -9.49 -10.71
N ALA A 37 10.07 -8.60 -9.94
CA ALA A 37 8.80 -7.99 -10.29
C ALA A 37 8.92 -6.72 -11.17
N TYR A 38 10.12 -6.19 -11.47
CA TYR A 38 10.28 -4.86 -12.09
C TYR A 38 9.57 -4.65 -13.44
N TYR A 39 9.24 -5.70 -14.18
CA TYR A 39 8.47 -5.62 -15.44
C TYR A 39 7.13 -6.36 -15.40
N ARG A 40 6.60 -6.63 -14.20
CA ARG A 40 5.46 -7.55 -13.98
C ARG A 40 4.22 -6.87 -13.37
N TRP A 41 4.11 -5.56 -13.51
CA TRP A 41 3.06 -4.70 -12.97
C TRP A 41 2.55 -3.83 -14.10
#